data_AF-A0A950FGL6-F1
#
_entry.id   AF-A0A950FGL6-F1
#
_cell.length_a   1.000
_cell.length_b   1.000
_cell.length_c   1.000
_cell.angle_alpha   90.00
_cell.angle_beta   90.00
_cell.angle_gamma   90.00
#
_symmetry.space_group_name_H-M   'P 1'
#
loop_
_entity.id
_entity.type
_entity.pdbx_description
1 polymer ?
#
loop_
_entity_poly.entity_id
_entity_poly.type
_entity_poly.pdbx_seq_one_letter_code
_entity_poly.pdbx_strand_id
1 'polypeptide(L)'
;MRDLAEVQARLEAAGYVTEHGLALAIALAEELRRPLLVEGEAGVGKTAIAKAIADAFDHVLIRLQCYEGLDINNAVYEWNYQRQLMTIKLYENQPHSTGELQDEIFSERYLLQRPLLRAIRMDEAPVLLIDEIDRADEEFEAYLLELLADYQISVPELGTITAVSTPYVVLTSNASRELSDALRRRCLYYYLPFPGYEKELRIVTTRLPALTSRLACQVVSFVQSLRTHDLRKKPGIAETLDWSAALIGLGVSSLDEDPQKLSHTMMCLLKTRQDQAAANAETIMRLITESVEASDEADRIPR
;
A
#
# COMPACT_ATOMS: atom_id res chain seq x y z
N MET A 1 19.63 12.89 9.50
CA MET A 1 18.17 13.08 9.34
C MET A 1 17.90 13.94 8.11
N ARG A 2 17.18 13.44 7.11
CA ARG A 2 16.72 14.23 5.96
C ARG A 2 15.85 15.40 6.44
N ASP A 3 15.87 16.52 5.71
CA ASP A 3 14.96 17.63 6.01
C ASP A 3 13.51 17.18 5.76
N LEU A 4 12.65 17.40 6.75
CA LEU A 4 11.24 17.02 6.67
C LEU A 4 10.53 17.74 5.52
N ALA A 5 10.89 19.01 5.29
CA ALA A 5 10.33 19.79 4.19
C ALA A 5 10.71 19.18 2.83
N GLU A 6 11.92 18.66 2.71
CA GLU A 6 12.39 17.98 1.49
C GLU A 6 11.64 16.65 1.28
N VAL A 7 11.47 15.85 2.33
CA VAL A 7 10.71 14.58 2.27
C VAL A 7 9.27 14.86 1.83
N GLN A 8 8.62 15.88 2.40
CA GLN A 8 7.27 16.27 2.02
C GLN A 8 7.20 16.71 0.56
N ALA A 9 8.11 17.60 0.12
CA ALA A 9 8.13 18.10 -1.25
C ALA A 9 8.33 16.98 -2.28
N ARG A 10 9.22 16.02 -2.00
CA ARG A 10 9.46 14.89 -2.90
C ARG A 10 8.27 13.93 -2.94
N LEU A 11 7.62 13.65 -1.81
CA LEU A 11 6.41 12.83 -1.76
C LEU A 11 5.24 13.50 -2.51
N GLU A 12 5.08 14.81 -2.37
CA GLU A 12 4.07 15.58 -3.12
C GLU A 12 4.36 15.57 -4.62
N ALA A 13 5.63 15.71 -5.03
CA ALA A 13 6.03 15.58 -6.43
C ALA A 13 5.75 14.17 -7.00
N ALA A 14 5.84 13.13 -6.16
CA ALA A 14 5.42 11.76 -6.49
C ALA A 14 3.88 11.56 -6.44
N GLY A 15 3.10 12.61 -6.20
CA GLY A 15 1.64 12.56 -6.19
C GLY A 15 1.04 11.94 -4.93
N TYR A 16 1.76 12.00 -3.80
CA TYR A 16 1.28 11.55 -2.49
C TYR A 16 1.21 12.73 -1.51
N VAL A 17 0.00 13.08 -1.10
CA VAL A 17 -0.25 14.16 -0.14
C VAL A 17 0.03 13.65 1.26
N THR A 18 1.17 14.05 1.82
CA THR A 18 1.63 13.61 3.13
C THR A 18 1.35 14.65 4.22
N GLU A 19 1.14 14.17 5.44
CA GLU A 19 1.08 15.02 6.65
C GLU A 19 2.45 15.03 7.33
N HIS A 20 2.67 16.02 8.20
CA HIS A 20 3.90 16.14 8.98
C HIS A 20 4.24 14.86 9.76
N GLY A 21 3.24 14.23 10.40
CA GLY A 21 3.45 13.01 11.19
C GLY A 21 3.98 11.83 10.36
N LEU A 22 3.43 11.62 9.17
CA LEU A 22 3.87 10.54 8.28
C LEU A 22 5.25 10.84 7.69
N ALA A 23 5.51 12.08 7.29
CA ALA A 23 6.83 12.50 6.80
C ALA A 23 7.92 12.28 7.86
N LEU A 24 7.63 12.62 9.12
CA LEU A 24 8.52 12.34 10.25
C LEU A 24 8.74 10.84 10.46
N ALA A 25 7.68 10.03 10.42
CA ALA A 25 7.80 8.59 10.58
C ALA A 25 8.68 7.96 9.48
N ILE A 26 8.54 8.40 8.22
CA ILE A 26 9.38 7.97 7.09
C ILE A 26 10.84 8.37 7.30
N ALA A 27 11.08 9.64 7.66
CA ALA A 27 12.44 10.14 7.89
C ALA A 27 13.14 9.42 9.07
N LEU A 28 12.40 9.10 10.14
CA LEU A 28 12.92 8.34 11.28
C LEU A 28 13.18 6.87 10.93
N ALA A 29 12.29 6.24 10.14
CA ALA A 29 12.47 4.86 9.71
C ALA A 29 13.76 4.68 8.91
N GLU A 30 14.02 5.62 8.00
CA GLU A 30 15.26 5.70 7.24
C GLU A 30 16.49 5.92 8.14
N GLU A 31 16.48 6.95 8.99
CA GLU A 31 17.63 7.29 9.83
C GLU A 31 18.01 6.16 10.79
N LEU A 32 17.00 5.53 11.39
CA LEU A 32 17.18 4.44 12.36
C LEU A 32 17.38 3.08 11.68
N ARG A 33 17.21 2.99 10.36
CA ARG A 33 17.17 1.73 9.59
C ARG A 33 16.20 0.72 10.18
N ARG A 34 15.05 1.21 10.66
CA ARG A 34 14.00 0.41 11.26
C ARG A 34 12.81 0.30 10.32
N PRO A 35 12.16 -0.86 10.23
CA PRO A 35 10.95 -1.02 9.43
C PRO A 35 9.84 -0.08 9.89
N LEU A 36 9.04 0.43 8.95
CA LEU A 36 7.85 1.24 9.22
C LEU A 36 6.60 0.37 9.11
N LEU A 37 5.90 0.16 10.23
CA LEU A 37 4.58 -0.47 10.27
C LEU A 37 3.50 0.59 10.16
N VAL A 38 2.77 0.57 9.04
CA VAL A 38 1.62 1.45 8.78
C VAL A 38 0.33 0.66 8.97
N GLU A 39 -0.39 0.99 10.03
CA GLU A 39 -1.70 0.40 10.35
C GLU A 39 -2.80 1.41 10.03
N GLY A 40 -3.98 0.94 9.63
CA GLY A 40 -5.11 1.84 9.34
C GLY A 40 -6.25 1.13 8.62
N GLU A 41 -7.29 1.88 8.30
CA GLU A 41 -8.47 1.33 7.61
C GLU A 41 -8.19 0.98 6.14
N ALA A 42 -9.03 0.14 5.53
CA ALA A 42 -8.91 -0.15 4.11
C ALA A 42 -9.11 1.13 3.26
N GLY A 43 -8.35 1.27 2.18
CA GLY A 43 -8.53 2.38 1.24
C GLY A 43 -8.00 3.75 1.70
N VAL A 44 -7.28 3.85 2.82
CA VAL A 44 -6.65 5.13 3.28
C VAL A 44 -5.28 5.41 2.65
N GLY A 45 -4.79 4.55 1.76
CA GLY A 45 -3.54 4.78 1.00
C GLY A 45 -2.27 4.16 1.59
N LYS A 46 -2.37 3.18 2.50
CA LYS A 46 -1.21 2.51 3.12
C LYS A 46 -0.21 1.97 2.10
N THR A 47 -0.68 1.19 1.13
CA THR A 47 0.14 0.62 0.03
C THR A 47 0.75 1.71 -0.85
N ALA A 48 0.07 2.85 -1.01
CA ALA A 48 0.55 3.96 -1.83
C ALA A 48 1.76 4.68 -1.19
N ILE A 49 1.96 4.57 0.13
CA ILE A 49 3.12 5.14 0.82
C ILE A 49 4.43 4.55 0.29
N ALA A 50 4.53 3.22 0.25
CA ALA A 50 5.76 2.57 -0.20
C ALA A 50 6.07 2.91 -1.67
N LYS A 51 5.04 2.99 -2.51
CA LYS A 51 5.20 3.45 -3.89
C LYS A 51 5.67 4.91 -3.95
N ALA A 52 5.09 5.79 -3.15
CA ALA A 52 5.48 7.18 -3.10
C ALA A 52 6.93 7.36 -2.62
N ILE A 53 7.38 6.58 -1.63
CA ILE A 53 8.77 6.58 -1.17
C ILE A 53 9.71 6.11 -2.30
N ALA A 54 9.36 5.02 -2.99
CA ALA A 54 10.14 4.50 -4.10
C ALA A 54 10.27 5.55 -5.22
N ASP A 55 9.16 6.16 -5.64
CA ASP A 55 9.13 7.18 -6.70
C ASP A 55 9.84 8.48 -6.27
N ALA A 56 9.72 8.89 -5.00
CA ALA A 56 10.30 10.14 -4.46
C ALA A 56 11.83 10.09 -4.29
N PHE A 57 12.40 8.90 -4.07
CA PHE A 57 13.81 8.69 -3.79
C PHE A 57 14.52 7.82 -4.83
N ASP A 58 13.85 7.54 -5.95
CA ASP A 58 14.38 6.76 -7.08
C ASP A 58 14.88 5.36 -6.66
N HIS A 59 14.12 4.72 -5.77
CA HIS A 59 14.39 3.35 -5.32
C HIS A 59 13.50 2.36 -6.05
N VAL A 60 14.03 1.16 -6.30
CA VAL A 60 13.22 0.06 -6.83
C VAL A 60 12.21 -0.40 -5.78
N LEU A 61 10.93 -0.43 -6.15
CA LEU A 61 9.87 -1.01 -5.32
C LEU A 61 9.82 -2.53 -5.50
N ILE A 62 9.97 -3.26 -4.41
CA ILE A 62 9.72 -4.70 -4.32
C ILE A 62 8.49 -4.90 -3.43
N ARG A 63 7.48 -5.59 -3.95
CA ARG A 63 6.25 -5.88 -3.21
C ARG A 63 6.16 -7.37 -2.90
N LEU A 64 5.91 -7.68 -1.63
CA LEU A 64 5.43 -8.96 -1.15
C LEU A 64 3.99 -8.78 -0.65
N GLN A 65 3.05 -9.49 -1.25
CA GLN A 65 1.66 -9.51 -0.79
C GLN A 65 1.49 -10.67 0.19
N CYS A 66 1.03 -10.37 1.40
CA CYS A 66 0.65 -11.38 2.38
C CYS A 66 -0.81 -11.81 2.20
N TYR A 67 -1.04 -13.10 2.40
CA TYR A 67 -2.32 -13.78 2.36
C TYR A 67 -2.22 -15.08 3.17
N GLU A 68 -3.36 -15.66 3.51
CA GLU A 68 -3.44 -16.89 4.30
C GLU A 68 -2.82 -18.07 3.52
N GLY A 69 -1.91 -18.83 4.14
CA GLY A 69 -1.17 -19.90 3.47
C GLY A 69 -0.03 -19.42 2.56
N LEU A 70 0.49 -18.20 2.78
CA LEU A 70 1.72 -17.75 2.13
C LEU A 70 2.90 -18.62 2.60
N ASP A 71 3.40 -19.46 1.69
CA ASP A 71 4.59 -20.28 1.91
C ASP A 71 5.88 -19.43 1.90
N ILE A 72 6.82 -19.75 2.79
CA ILE A 72 8.15 -19.16 2.89
C ILE A 72 8.88 -19.26 1.54
N ASN A 73 8.76 -20.38 0.82
CA ASN A 73 9.40 -20.53 -0.48
C ASN A 73 8.90 -19.48 -1.49
N ASN A 74 7.61 -19.14 -1.47
CA ASN A 74 7.05 -18.12 -2.36
C ASN A 74 7.46 -16.68 -1.98
N ALA A 75 7.86 -16.46 -0.72
CA ALA A 75 8.33 -15.17 -0.24
C ALA A 75 9.84 -14.99 -0.41
N VAL A 76 10.63 -16.06 -0.22
CA VAL A 76 12.10 -16.03 -0.13
C VAL A 76 12.77 -16.52 -1.42
N TYR A 77 12.65 -17.81 -1.75
CA TYR A 77 13.22 -18.38 -2.97
C TYR A 77 12.56 -19.72 -3.35
N GLU A 78 12.68 -20.09 -4.61
CA GLU A 78 12.32 -21.42 -5.09
C GLU A 78 13.42 -21.96 -6.02
N TRP A 79 13.69 -23.27 -5.97
CA TRP A 79 14.59 -23.91 -6.93
C TRP A 79 13.86 -24.18 -8.25
N ASN A 80 14.47 -23.79 -9.37
CA ASN A 80 13.96 -24.12 -10.70
C ASN A 80 14.30 -25.57 -11.07
N TYR A 81 13.51 -26.51 -10.51
CA TYR A 81 13.69 -27.94 -10.73
C TYR A 81 13.63 -28.35 -12.20
N GLN A 82 12.82 -27.67 -13.01
CA GLN A 82 12.71 -27.96 -14.46
C GLN A 82 14.04 -27.70 -15.18
N ARG A 83 14.69 -26.56 -14.88
CA ARG A 83 16.02 -26.25 -15.41
C ARG A 83 17.10 -27.18 -14.86
N GLN A 84 17.03 -27.54 -13.58
CA GLN A 84 17.96 -28.52 -12.99
C GLN A 84 17.85 -29.87 -13.71
N LEU A 85 16.64 -30.40 -13.90
CA LEU A 85 16.40 -31.67 -14.59
C LEU A 85 16.84 -31.64 -16.06
N MET A 86 16.62 -30.53 -16.78
CA MET A 86 17.15 -30.39 -18.14
C MET A 86 18.68 -30.42 -18.16
N THR A 87 19.32 -29.76 -17.21
CA THR A 87 20.79 -29.75 -17.09
C THR A 87 21.32 -31.14 -16.79
N ILE A 88 20.71 -31.86 -15.84
CA ILE A 88 21.08 -33.25 -15.53
C ILE A 88 21.03 -34.12 -16.78
N LYS A 89 19.94 -34.05 -17.57
CA LYS A 89 19.81 -34.83 -18.83
C LYS A 89 20.82 -34.45 -19.91
N LEU A 90 21.21 -33.18 -20.01
CA LEU A 90 22.24 -32.74 -20.95
C LEU A 90 23.63 -33.27 -20.55
N TYR A 91 23.88 -33.39 -19.25
CA TYR A 91 25.17 -33.83 -18.70
C TYR A 91 25.27 -35.35 -18.50
N GLU A 92 24.15 -36.10 -18.47
CA GLU A 92 24.13 -37.58 -18.43
C GLU A 92 24.98 -38.23 -19.55
N ASN A 93 25.20 -37.54 -20.66
CA ASN A 93 25.99 -38.02 -21.80
C ASN A 93 27.48 -37.61 -21.74
N GLN A 94 27.94 -36.98 -20.66
CA GLN A 94 29.33 -36.55 -20.50
C GLN A 94 29.97 -37.19 -19.25
N PRO A 95 31.25 -37.58 -19.30
CA PRO A 95 31.95 -38.15 -18.15
C PRO A 95 32.36 -37.04 -17.18
N HIS A 96 31.47 -36.70 -16.24
CA HIS A 96 31.73 -35.78 -15.13
C HIS A 96 31.72 -36.51 -13.79
N SER A 97 32.40 -35.96 -12.78
CA SER A 97 32.30 -36.50 -11.41
C SER A 97 30.98 -36.07 -10.74
N THR A 98 30.41 -36.95 -9.91
CA THR A 98 29.10 -36.69 -9.26
C THR A 98 29.10 -35.43 -8.38
N GLY A 99 30.25 -35.04 -7.83
CA GLY A 99 30.41 -33.83 -7.02
C GLY A 99 30.35 -32.54 -7.84
N GLU A 100 31.02 -32.50 -9.00
CA GLU A 100 30.97 -31.35 -9.92
C GLU A 100 29.55 -31.09 -10.41
N LEU A 101 28.79 -32.16 -10.68
CA LEU A 101 27.39 -32.05 -11.11
C LEU A 101 26.47 -31.51 -10.00
N GLN A 102 26.72 -31.86 -8.73
CA GLN A 102 25.95 -31.37 -7.58
C GLN A 102 26.16 -29.86 -7.36
N ASP A 103 27.42 -29.40 -7.35
CA ASP A 103 27.74 -27.98 -7.27
C ASP A 103 27.17 -27.21 -8.47
N GLU A 104 27.08 -27.88 -9.62
CA GLU A 104 26.52 -27.28 -10.82
C GLU A 104 25.00 -27.04 -10.70
N ILE A 105 24.23 -28.03 -10.24
CA ILE A 105 22.76 -27.95 -10.16
C ILE A 105 22.25 -27.16 -8.95
N PHE A 106 22.99 -27.10 -7.85
CA PHE A 106 22.66 -26.30 -6.66
C PHE A 106 23.43 -24.97 -6.64
N SER A 107 23.32 -24.25 -7.76
CA SER A 107 23.95 -22.94 -7.91
C SER A 107 22.90 -21.86 -8.13
N GLU A 108 23.27 -20.62 -7.84
CA GLU A 108 22.39 -19.44 -7.90
C GLU A 108 21.65 -19.28 -9.24
N ARG A 109 22.17 -19.82 -10.34
CA ARG A 109 21.54 -19.78 -11.67
C ARG A 109 20.17 -20.46 -11.72
N TYR A 110 19.91 -21.39 -10.81
CA TYR A 110 18.65 -22.11 -10.69
C TYR A 110 17.78 -21.59 -9.55
N LEU A 111 18.26 -20.64 -8.76
CA LEU A 111 17.52 -20.07 -7.65
C LEU A 111 16.61 -18.94 -8.16
N LEU A 112 15.31 -19.18 -8.13
CA LEU A 112 14.31 -18.15 -8.40
C LEU A 112 14.20 -17.25 -7.18
N GLN A 113 14.78 -16.07 -7.28
CA GLN A 113 14.72 -15.08 -6.21
C GLN A 113 13.30 -14.52 -6.10
N ARG A 114 12.67 -14.73 -4.95
CA ARG A 114 11.36 -14.16 -4.62
C ARG A 114 11.55 -12.80 -3.91
N PRO A 115 10.48 -12.05 -3.58
CA PRO A 115 10.58 -10.67 -3.12
C PRO A 115 11.60 -10.45 -1.99
N LEU A 116 11.65 -11.31 -0.97
CA LEU A 116 12.54 -11.14 0.17
C LEU A 116 14.01 -11.34 -0.23
N LEU A 117 14.34 -12.45 -0.91
CA LEU A 117 15.73 -12.67 -1.35
C LEU A 117 16.18 -11.61 -2.35
N ARG A 118 15.31 -11.23 -3.29
CA ARG A 118 15.60 -10.16 -4.23
C ARG A 118 15.93 -8.85 -3.50
N ALA A 119 15.17 -8.50 -2.46
CA ALA A 119 15.42 -7.27 -1.71
C ALA A 119 16.77 -7.28 -0.96
N ILE A 120 17.15 -8.43 -0.40
CA ILE A 120 18.42 -8.61 0.32
C ILE A 120 19.63 -8.57 -0.63
N ARG A 121 19.50 -9.10 -1.85
CA ARG A 121 20.63 -9.21 -2.80
C ARG A 121 20.86 -7.96 -3.66
N MET A 122 19.99 -6.95 -3.59
CA MET A 122 20.17 -5.75 -4.41
C MET A 122 21.34 -4.91 -3.92
N ASP A 123 22.17 -4.44 -4.87
CA ASP A 123 23.31 -3.56 -4.59
C ASP A 123 22.84 -2.18 -4.08
N GLU A 124 21.75 -1.67 -4.67
CA GLU A 124 21.09 -0.42 -4.24
C GLU A 124 19.89 -0.74 -3.35
N ALA A 125 19.76 -0.02 -2.23
CA ALA A 125 18.72 -0.25 -1.24
C ALA A 125 17.31 -0.10 -1.86
N PRO A 126 16.53 -1.18 -1.98
CA PRO A 126 15.18 -1.09 -2.52
C PRO A 126 14.19 -0.66 -1.44
N VAL A 127 13.00 -0.22 -1.86
CA VAL A 127 11.84 -0.16 -0.96
C VAL A 127 11.16 -1.52 -0.96
N LEU A 128 11.16 -2.20 0.19
CA LEU A 128 10.47 -3.47 0.38
C LEU A 128 9.11 -3.23 1.05
N LEU A 129 8.05 -3.36 0.28
CA LEU A 129 6.68 -3.34 0.76
C LEU A 129 6.22 -4.76 1.13
N ILE A 130 5.87 -4.96 2.40
CA ILE A 130 5.20 -6.17 2.90
C ILE A 130 3.75 -5.79 3.17
N ASP A 131 2.87 -6.17 2.26
CA ASP A 131 1.50 -5.67 2.22
C ASP A 131 0.53 -6.64 2.90
N GLU A 132 -0.35 -6.13 3.76
CA GLU A 132 -1.36 -6.89 4.53
C GLU A 132 -0.73 -8.00 5.41
N ILE A 133 0.31 -7.67 6.18
CA ILE A 133 1.03 -8.63 7.05
C ILE A 133 0.11 -9.34 8.06
N ASP A 134 -1.01 -8.70 8.41
CA ASP A 134 -2.07 -9.27 9.24
C ASP A 134 -2.83 -10.43 8.60
N ARG A 135 -2.57 -10.77 7.33
CA ARG A 135 -3.12 -11.96 6.67
C ARG A 135 -2.14 -13.12 6.57
N ALA A 136 -0.86 -12.90 6.88
CA ALA A 136 0.11 -13.99 6.91
C ALA A 136 -0.08 -14.84 8.17
N ASP A 137 0.48 -16.05 8.16
CA ASP A 137 0.48 -16.95 9.31
C ASP A 137 1.59 -16.58 10.33
N GLU A 138 1.49 -17.07 11.56
CA GLU A 138 2.49 -16.80 12.61
C GLU A 138 3.89 -17.30 12.27
N GLU A 139 3.99 -18.43 11.55
CA GLU A 139 5.26 -18.97 11.06
C GLU A 139 5.98 -17.97 10.16
N PHE A 140 5.24 -17.33 9.25
CA PHE A 140 5.79 -16.30 8.37
C PHE A 140 6.21 -15.05 9.16
N GLU A 141 5.43 -14.62 10.16
CA GLU A 141 5.84 -13.51 11.03
C GLU A 141 7.15 -13.81 11.78
N ALA A 142 7.29 -15.03 12.31
CA ALA A 142 8.50 -15.46 13.02
C ALA A 142 9.73 -15.44 12.09
N TYR A 143 9.57 -15.91 10.85
CA TYR A 143 10.62 -15.84 9.84
C TYR A 143 10.96 -14.38 9.48
N LEU A 144 9.94 -13.55 9.26
CA LEU A 144 10.14 -12.14 8.92
C LEU A 144 10.86 -11.40 10.05
N LEU A 145 10.58 -11.74 11.31
CA LEU A 145 11.29 -11.22 12.46
C LEU A 145 12.78 -11.51 12.37
N GLU A 146 13.18 -12.76 12.13
CA GLU A 146 14.59 -13.15 11.94
C GLU A 146 15.24 -12.35 10.81
N LEU A 147 14.58 -12.27 9.66
CA LEU A 147 15.06 -11.51 8.51
C LEU A 147 15.23 -10.02 8.84
N LEU A 148 14.25 -9.37 9.47
CA LEU A 148 14.30 -7.93 9.77
C LEU A 148 15.29 -7.58 10.90
N ALA A 149 15.76 -8.56 11.67
CA ALA A 149 16.77 -8.33 12.70
C ALA A 149 18.17 -8.16 12.10
N ASP A 150 18.56 -9.08 11.24
CA ASP A 150 19.94 -9.18 10.72
C ASP A 150 20.04 -8.90 9.22
N TYR A 151 18.91 -8.68 8.53
CA TYR A 151 18.81 -8.55 7.07
C TYR A 151 19.58 -9.65 6.35
N GLN A 152 19.34 -10.90 6.76
CA GLN A 152 19.95 -12.08 6.17
C GLN A 152 18.93 -13.18 5.94
N ILE A 153 19.24 -14.05 4.99
CA ILE A 153 18.43 -15.22 4.62
C ILE A 153 19.35 -16.43 4.63
N SER A 154 18.99 -17.47 5.39
CA SER A 154 19.68 -18.75 5.36
C SER A 154 19.08 -19.64 4.27
N VAL A 155 19.92 -20.04 3.31
CA VAL A 155 19.58 -21.00 2.26
C VAL A 155 20.39 -22.27 2.56
N PRO A 156 19.76 -23.43 2.84
CA PRO A 156 20.48 -24.64 3.26
C PRO A 156 21.64 -25.03 2.33
N GLU A 157 21.45 -24.88 1.02
CA GLU A 157 22.44 -25.28 0.01
C GLU A 157 23.49 -24.20 -0.29
N LEU A 158 23.19 -22.91 -0.02
CA LEU A 158 24.09 -21.78 -0.34
C LEU A 158 24.68 -21.09 0.91
N GLY A 159 24.26 -21.51 2.10
CA GLY A 159 24.60 -20.86 3.36
C GLY A 159 23.79 -19.58 3.59
N THR A 160 24.30 -18.74 4.49
CA THR A 160 23.65 -17.49 4.87
C THR A 160 24.01 -16.37 3.92
N ILE A 161 22.99 -15.75 3.34
CA ILE A 161 23.09 -14.61 2.44
C ILE A 161 22.73 -13.36 3.24
N THR A 162 23.72 -12.53 3.55
CA THR A 162 23.53 -11.23 4.21
C THR A 162 23.25 -10.15 3.17
N ALA A 163 22.44 -9.15 3.54
CA ALA A 163 22.09 -8.06 2.66
C ALA A 163 23.31 -7.25 2.21
N VAL A 164 23.37 -6.96 0.91
CA VAL A 164 24.38 -6.06 0.33
C VAL A 164 24.04 -4.61 0.71
N SER A 165 22.76 -4.28 0.63
CA SER A 165 22.20 -2.99 1.05
C SER A 165 20.98 -3.22 1.93
N THR A 166 20.79 -2.39 2.96
CA THR A 166 19.63 -2.51 3.85
C THR A 166 18.39 -1.93 3.17
N PRO A 167 17.33 -2.72 2.90
CA PRO A 167 16.14 -2.23 2.26
C PRO A 167 15.35 -1.29 3.17
N TYR A 168 14.63 -0.34 2.56
CA TYR A 168 13.64 0.48 3.23
C TYR A 168 12.34 -0.33 3.37
N VAL A 169 12.10 -0.89 4.56
CA VAL A 169 10.96 -1.79 4.78
C VAL A 169 9.72 -1.02 5.22
N VAL A 170 8.63 -1.19 4.49
CA VAL A 170 7.29 -0.71 4.85
C VAL A 170 6.36 -1.92 5.00
N LEU A 171 5.80 -2.11 6.18
CA LEU A 171 4.77 -3.11 6.45
C LEU A 171 3.41 -2.42 6.51
N THR A 172 2.38 -2.99 5.88
CA THR A 172 1.02 -2.49 5.99
C THR A 172 0.12 -3.49 6.70
N SER A 173 -0.82 -2.99 7.50
CA SER A 173 -1.82 -3.81 8.18
C SER A 173 -3.19 -3.14 8.14
N ASN A 174 -4.24 -3.94 7.95
CA ASN A 174 -5.63 -3.50 8.11
C ASN A 174 -6.15 -3.75 9.54
N ALA A 175 -5.29 -4.20 10.46
CA ALA A 175 -5.66 -4.65 11.80
C ALA A 175 -6.79 -5.71 11.79
N SER A 176 -6.84 -6.58 10.77
CA SER A 176 -7.84 -7.67 10.74
C SER A 176 -7.55 -8.75 11.79
N ARG A 177 -6.28 -8.87 12.18
CA ARG A 177 -5.82 -9.65 13.34
C ARG A 177 -4.77 -8.84 14.10
N GLU A 178 -4.58 -9.19 15.36
CA GLU A 178 -3.51 -8.60 16.17
C GLU A 178 -2.15 -9.18 15.78
N LEU A 179 -1.24 -8.31 15.35
CA LEU A 179 0.15 -8.68 15.05
C LEU A 179 0.92 -8.95 16.34
N SER A 180 1.92 -9.82 16.25
CA SER A 180 2.78 -10.15 17.39
C SER A 180 3.49 -8.92 17.98
N ASP A 181 3.58 -8.89 19.31
CA ASP A 181 4.32 -7.87 20.07
C ASP A 181 5.77 -7.74 19.62
N ALA A 182 6.38 -8.87 19.24
CA ALA A 182 7.76 -8.90 18.74
C ALA A 182 7.91 -8.09 17.45
N LEU A 183 6.97 -8.22 16.51
CA LEU A 183 7.00 -7.48 15.24
C LEU A 183 6.76 -5.99 15.48
N ARG A 184 5.76 -5.65 16.31
CA ARG A 184 5.48 -4.26 16.70
C ARG A 184 6.70 -3.60 17.35
N ARG A 185 7.41 -4.29 18.24
CA ARG A 185 8.61 -3.76 18.91
C ARG A 185 9.80 -3.55 17.98
N ARG A 186 9.90 -4.30 16.87
CA ARG A 186 10.97 -4.12 15.88
C ARG A 186 10.69 -3.00 14.88
N CYS A 187 9.41 -2.65 14.67
CA CYS A 187 9.01 -1.58 13.76
C CYS A 187 8.84 -0.21 14.46
N LEU A 188 8.96 0.87 13.69
CA LEU A 188 8.31 2.13 14.02
C LEU A 188 6.84 2.03 13.63
N TYR A 189 5.94 2.46 14.51
CA TYR A 189 4.50 2.36 14.28
C TYR A 189 3.93 3.72 13.85
N TYR A 190 3.12 3.71 12.79
CA TYR A 190 2.32 4.85 12.39
C TYR A 190 0.89 4.41 12.07
N TYR A 191 -0.09 5.00 12.76
CA TYR A 191 -1.49 4.82 12.43
C TYR A 191 -1.90 5.84 11.37
N LEU A 192 -2.43 5.37 10.24
CA LEU A 192 -2.93 6.18 9.14
C LEU A 192 -4.46 6.25 9.21
N PRO A 193 -5.03 7.35 9.75
CA PRO A 193 -6.48 7.54 9.80
C PRO A 193 -7.03 7.87 8.40
N PHE A 194 -8.36 7.91 8.29
CA PHE A 194 -8.99 8.60 7.16
C PHE A 194 -8.49 10.05 7.08
N PRO A 195 -8.21 10.57 5.88
CA PRO A 195 -7.77 11.95 5.73
C PRO A 195 -8.86 12.92 6.20
N GLY A 196 -8.44 14.06 6.76
CA GLY A 196 -9.34 15.19 6.95
C GLY A 196 -9.74 15.83 5.61
N TYR A 197 -10.72 16.73 5.67
CA TYR A 197 -11.29 17.41 4.50
C TYR A 197 -10.22 18.01 3.57
N GLU A 198 -9.33 18.85 4.10
CA GLU A 198 -8.33 19.56 3.29
C GLU A 198 -7.38 18.61 2.58
N LYS A 199 -6.93 17.56 3.27
CA LYS A 199 -6.04 16.54 2.69
C LYS A 199 -6.74 15.75 1.61
N GLU A 200 -7.97 15.31 1.86
CA GLU A 200 -8.73 14.55 0.88
C GLU A 200 -9.05 15.38 -0.37
N LEU A 201 -9.41 16.65 -0.19
CA LEU A 201 -9.61 17.58 -1.31
C LEU A 201 -8.34 17.73 -2.15
N ARG A 202 -7.18 17.90 -1.51
CA ARG A 202 -5.89 17.92 -2.21
C ARG A 202 -5.61 16.62 -2.95
N ILE A 203 -5.92 15.47 -2.35
CA ILE A 203 -5.72 14.16 -3.00
C ILE A 203 -6.60 14.04 -4.24
N VAL A 204 -7.90 14.33 -4.12
CA VAL A 204 -8.87 14.22 -5.21
C VAL A 204 -8.49 15.17 -6.35
N THR A 205 -8.20 16.44 -6.06
CA THR A 205 -7.83 17.44 -7.08
C THR A 205 -6.50 17.14 -7.76
N THR A 206 -5.52 16.58 -7.04
CA THR A 206 -4.23 16.16 -7.62
C THR A 206 -4.38 14.95 -8.54
N ARG A 207 -5.24 14.00 -8.17
CA ARG A 207 -5.45 12.75 -8.93
C ARG A 207 -6.42 12.91 -10.09
N LEU A 208 -7.38 13.83 -9.98
CA LEU A 208 -8.43 14.08 -10.97
C LEU A 208 -8.45 15.57 -11.35
N PRO A 209 -7.49 16.04 -12.16
CA PRO A 209 -7.40 17.45 -12.55
C PRO A 209 -8.58 17.93 -13.42
N ALA A 210 -9.37 17.00 -13.98
CA ALA A 210 -10.59 17.31 -14.72
C ALA A 210 -11.80 17.64 -13.82
N LEU A 211 -11.70 17.41 -12.51
CA LEU A 211 -12.77 17.70 -11.56
C LEU A 211 -12.82 19.21 -11.28
N THR A 212 -14.00 19.82 -11.39
CA THR A 212 -14.17 21.23 -11.04
C THR A 212 -13.98 21.42 -9.53
N SER A 213 -13.42 22.57 -9.11
CA SER A 213 -13.19 22.86 -7.69
C SER A 213 -14.49 22.76 -6.87
N ARG A 214 -15.60 23.26 -7.42
CA ARG A 214 -16.94 23.15 -6.82
C ARG A 214 -17.33 21.69 -6.56
N LEU A 215 -17.23 20.82 -7.56
CA LEU A 215 -17.61 19.42 -7.44
C LEU A 215 -16.66 18.67 -6.50
N ALA A 216 -15.36 18.99 -6.53
CA ALA A 216 -14.38 18.42 -5.60
C ALA A 216 -14.74 18.72 -4.14
N CYS A 217 -15.07 19.98 -3.82
CA CYS A 217 -15.51 20.38 -2.48
C CYS A 217 -16.77 19.62 -2.06
N GLN A 218 -17.76 19.53 -2.93
CA GLN A 218 -19.02 18.83 -2.65
C GLN A 218 -18.83 17.34 -2.43
N VAL A 219 -18.04 16.66 -3.28
CA VAL A 219 -17.76 15.23 -3.16
C VAL A 219 -17.06 14.91 -1.84
N VAL A 220 -16.02 15.69 -1.49
CA VAL A 220 -15.29 15.47 -0.25
C VAL A 220 -16.17 15.75 0.97
N SER A 221 -16.95 16.83 0.96
CA SER A 221 -17.93 17.11 2.03
C SER A 221 -18.91 15.96 2.19
N PHE A 222 -19.46 15.46 1.08
CA PHE A 222 -20.42 14.36 1.10
C PHE A 222 -19.82 13.09 1.70
N VAL A 223 -18.61 12.69 1.25
CA VAL A 223 -17.94 11.48 1.74
C VAL A 223 -17.57 11.62 3.23
N GLN A 224 -17.07 12.79 3.65
CA GLN A 224 -16.75 13.03 5.06
C GLN A 224 -17.97 12.89 5.95
N SER A 225 -19.09 13.50 5.57
CA SER A 225 -20.36 13.35 6.30
C SER A 225 -20.86 11.90 6.26
N LEU A 226 -20.74 11.22 5.12
CA LEU A 226 -21.14 9.82 4.98
C LEU A 226 -20.34 8.88 5.92
N ARG A 227 -19.05 9.15 6.18
CA ARG A 227 -18.22 8.37 7.13
C ARG A 227 -18.65 8.51 8.60
N THR A 228 -19.42 9.55 8.93
CA THR A 228 -19.97 9.75 10.28
C THR A 228 -21.20 8.87 10.56
N HIS A 229 -21.83 8.34 9.51
CA HIS A 229 -22.93 7.39 9.65
C HIS A 229 -22.45 5.98 9.98
N ASP A 230 -23.36 5.18 10.54
CA ASP A 230 -23.13 3.79 10.95
C ASP A 230 -23.10 2.86 9.72
N LEU A 231 -22.01 2.98 8.95
CA LEU A 231 -21.74 2.12 7.80
C LEU A 231 -20.81 0.99 8.23
N ARG A 232 -21.11 -0.22 7.75
CA ARG A 232 -20.21 -1.37 7.93
C ARG A 232 -18.89 -1.17 7.19
N LYS A 233 -18.95 -0.62 5.98
CA LYS A 233 -17.78 -0.31 5.16
C LYS A 233 -17.77 1.19 4.88
N LYS A 234 -17.01 1.91 5.70
CA LYS A 234 -16.79 3.35 5.47
C LYS A 234 -15.99 3.53 4.17
N PRO A 235 -16.43 4.44 3.28
CA PRO A 235 -15.74 4.66 2.01
C PRO A 235 -14.35 5.25 2.25
N GLY A 236 -13.31 4.67 1.65
CA GLY A 236 -11.95 5.18 1.69
C GLY A 236 -11.69 6.22 0.60
N ILE A 237 -10.41 6.51 0.41
CA ILE A 237 -9.93 7.44 -0.62
C ILE A 237 -10.16 6.82 -2.01
N ALA A 238 -9.97 5.50 -2.14
CA ALA A 238 -10.20 4.77 -3.38
C ALA A 238 -11.65 4.94 -3.86
N GLU A 239 -12.62 4.71 -2.98
CA GLU A 239 -14.05 4.89 -3.30
C GLU A 239 -14.38 6.35 -3.65
N THR A 240 -13.73 7.32 -3.00
CA THR A 240 -13.90 8.75 -3.28
C THR A 240 -13.41 9.10 -4.68
N LEU A 241 -12.25 8.57 -5.08
CA LEU A 241 -11.68 8.76 -6.41
C LEU A 241 -12.53 8.07 -7.49
N ASP A 242 -12.98 6.84 -7.24
CA ASP A 242 -13.85 6.09 -8.16
C ASP A 242 -15.18 6.82 -8.38
N TRP A 243 -15.77 7.34 -7.30
CA TRP A 243 -17.02 8.10 -7.38
C TRP A 243 -16.82 9.42 -8.12
N SER A 244 -15.75 10.16 -7.81
CA SER A 244 -15.40 11.40 -8.52
C SER A 244 -15.20 11.17 -10.02
N ALA A 245 -14.49 10.10 -10.39
CA ALA A 245 -14.27 9.73 -11.78
C ALA A 245 -15.58 9.34 -12.49
N ALA A 246 -16.49 8.64 -11.80
CA ALA A 246 -17.81 8.32 -12.34
C ALA A 246 -18.65 9.59 -12.61
N LEU A 247 -18.62 10.57 -11.70
CA LEU A 247 -19.32 11.85 -11.88
C LEU A 247 -18.78 12.64 -13.08
N ILE A 248 -17.45 12.68 -13.25
CA ILE A 248 -16.82 13.26 -14.45
C ILE A 248 -17.30 12.55 -15.72
N GLY A 249 -17.31 11.21 -15.73
CA GLY A 249 -17.76 10.42 -16.88
C GLY A 249 -19.23 10.63 -17.25
N LEU A 250 -20.08 11.00 -16.28
CA LEU A 250 -21.49 11.32 -16.48
C LEU A 250 -21.75 12.80 -16.82
N GLY A 251 -20.69 13.62 -16.88
CA GLY A 251 -20.75 15.05 -17.16
C GLY A 251 -21.51 15.83 -16.07
N VAL A 252 -21.45 15.37 -14.83
CA VAL A 252 -22.04 16.07 -13.67
C VAL A 252 -21.08 17.17 -13.24
N SER A 253 -21.56 18.40 -13.10
CA SER A 253 -20.76 19.54 -12.62
C SER A 253 -21.08 19.96 -11.18
N SER A 254 -22.19 19.51 -10.61
CA SER A 254 -22.61 19.76 -9.23
C SER A 254 -23.53 18.63 -8.74
N LEU A 255 -23.47 18.32 -7.44
CA LEU A 255 -24.23 17.19 -6.85
C LEU A 255 -25.77 17.39 -6.87
N ASP A 256 -26.25 18.62 -7.01
CA ASP A 256 -27.67 18.98 -7.04
C ASP A 256 -28.31 18.92 -8.45
N GLU A 257 -27.52 18.69 -9.51
CA GLU A 257 -28.01 18.75 -10.90
C GLU A 257 -29.00 17.63 -11.25
N ASP A 258 -28.68 16.38 -10.91
CA ASP A 258 -29.47 15.22 -11.33
C ASP A 258 -29.45 14.12 -10.26
N PRO A 259 -30.47 14.10 -9.37
CA PRO A 259 -30.58 13.10 -8.30
C PRO A 259 -30.59 11.65 -8.81
N GLN A 260 -31.08 11.39 -10.03
CA GLN A 260 -31.11 10.04 -10.58
C GLN A 260 -29.70 9.56 -10.94
N LYS A 261 -28.91 10.41 -11.63
CA LYS A 261 -27.50 10.09 -11.90
C LYS A 261 -26.72 9.84 -10.62
N LEU A 262 -26.91 10.67 -9.60
CA LEU A 262 -26.24 10.48 -8.31
C LEU A 262 -26.61 9.14 -7.69
N SER A 263 -27.91 8.81 -7.63
CA SER A 263 -28.39 7.55 -7.04
C SER A 263 -27.75 6.32 -7.69
N HIS A 264 -27.57 6.33 -9.03
CA HIS A 264 -26.92 5.24 -9.75
C HIS A 264 -25.42 5.13 -9.45
N THR A 265 -24.75 6.24 -9.15
CA THR A 265 -23.31 6.23 -8.81
C THR A 265 -23.01 5.88 -7.36
N MET A 266 -24.02 5.80 -6.48
CA MET A 266 -23.82 5.47 -5.06
C MET A 266 -23.20 4.09 -4.82
N MET A 267 -23.28 3.17 -5.79
CA MET A 267 -22.57 1.88 -5.76
C MET A 267 -21.04 2.03 -5.70
N CYS A 268 -20.49 3.19 -6.05
CA CYS A 268 -19.07 3.49 -5.87
C CYS A 268 -18.70 3.61 -4.38
N LEU A 269 -19.60 4.12 -3.54
CA LEU A 269 -19.37 4.35 -2.11
C LEU A 269 -19.96 3.24 -1.22
N LEU A 270 -21.18 2.80 -1.52
CA LEU A 270 -21.96 1.88 -0.69
C LEU A 270 -21.83 0.44 -1.21
N LYS A 271 -20.91 -0.33 -0.61
CA LYS A 271 -20.51 -1.67 -1.07
C LYS A 271 -21.34 -2.81 -0.50
N THR A 272 -22.25 -2.57 0.44
CA THR A 272 -23.10 -3.61 1.01
C THR A 272 -24.56 -3.24 0.91
N ARG A 273 -25.44 -4.26 0.81
CA ARG A 273 -26.90 -4.06 0.81
C ARG A 273 -27.37 -3.39 2.11
N GLN A 274 -26.69 -3.64 3.22
CA GLN A 274 -27.00 -3.00 4.51
C GLN A 274 -26.64 -1.52 4.48
N ASP A 275 -25.47 -1.15 3.96
CA ASP A 275 -25.07 0.25 3.81
C ASP A 275 -26.01 1.00 2.84
N GLN A 276 -26.43 0.35 1.75
CA GLN A 276 -27.43 0.89 0.82
C GLN A 276 -28.81 1.08 1.45
N ALA A 277 -29.20 0.19 2.38
CA ALA A 277 -30.46 0.33 3.11
C ALA A 277 -30.38 1.39 4.21
N ALA A 278 -29.22 1.51 4.87
CA ALA A 278 -28.97 2.50 5.92
C ALA A 278 -28.89 3.92 5.36
N ALA A 279 -28.21 4.11 4.23
CA ALA A 279 -28.20 5.37 3.48
C ALA A 279 -29.42 5.46 2.56
N ASN A 280 -30.61 5.59 3.15
CA ASN A 280 -31.85 5.74 2.38
C ASN A 280 -31.83 7.03 1.52
N ALA A 281 -32.73 7.11 0.53
CA ALA A 281 -32.78 8.22 -0.41
C ALA A 281 -32.91 9.60 0.28
N GLU A 282 -33.65 9.66 1.39
CA GLU A 282 -33.82 10.89 2.18
C GLU A 282 -32.50 11.34 2.82
N THR A 283 -31.74 10.41 3.41
CA THR A 283 -30.43 10.68 4.02
C THR A 283 -29.44 11.14 2.95
N ILE A 284 -29.41 10.47 1.80
CA ILE A 284 -28.52 10.86 0.69
C ILE A 284 -28.87 12.27 0.20
N MET A 285 -30.16 12.57 0.00
CA MET A 285 -30.59 13.90 -0.42
C MET A 285 -30.23 14.98 0.60
N ARG A 286 -30.40 14.70 1.90
CA ARG A 286 -29.98 15.62 2.96
C ARG A 286 -28.48 15.90 2.91
N LEU A 287 -27.66 14.85 2.81
CA LEU A 287 -26.21 14.98 2.72
C LEU A 287 -25.76 15.75 1.48
N ILE A 288 -26.46 15.59 0.34
CA ILE A 288 -26.20 16.38 -0.86
C ILE A 288 -26.48 17.85 -0.60
N THR A 289 -27.64 18.20 -0.06
CA THR A 289 -28.01 19.59 0.25
C THR A 289 -26.98 20.24 1.16
N GLU A 290 -26.62 19.58 2.27
CA GLU A 290 -25.59 20.05 3.21
C GLU A 290 -24.23 20.26 2.52
N SER A 291 -23.84 19.36 1.61
CA SER A 291 -22.56 19.45 0.89
C SER A 291 -22.53 20.57 -0.14
N VAL A 292 -23.67 20.86 -0.78
CA VAL A 292 -23.84 21.97 -1.73
C VAL A 292 -23.81 23.30 -0.98
N GLU A 293 -24.55 23.41 0.12
CA GLU A 293 -24.58 24.62 0.97
C GLU A 293 -23.19 24.95 1.53
N ALA A 294 -22.46 23.95 2.05
CA ALA A 294 -21.11 24.14 2.57
C ALA A 294 -20.12 24.62 1.48
N SER A 295 -20.29 24.15 0.24
CA SER A 295 -19.47 24.57 -0.90
C SER A 295 -19.79 26.01 -1.33
N ASP A 296 -21.08 26.36 -1.42
CA ASP A 296 -21.54 27.70 -1.79
C ASP A 296 -21.18 28.74 -0.71
N GLU A 297 -21.12 28.37 0.57
CA GLU A 297 -20.70 29.24 1.66
C GLU A 297 -19.18 29.49 1.61
N ALA A 298 -18.38 28.48 1.27
CA ALA A 298 -16.93 28.63 1.07
C ALA A 298 -16.58 29.55 -0.11
N ASP A 299 -17.40 29.57 -1.17
CA ASP A 299 -17.25 30.50 -2.31
C ASP A 299 -17.66 31.95 -1.98
N ARG A 300 -18.43 32.17 -0.89
CA ARG A 300 -18.91 33.50 -0.45
C ARG A 300 -17.95 34.24 0.48
N ILE A 301 -16.94 33.58 1.04
CA ILE A 301 -15.95 34.24 1.91
C ILE A 301 -14.91 34.94 1.00
N PRO A 302 -14.84 36.29 0.99
CA PRO A 302 -13.86 36.99 0.17
C PRO A 302 -12.44 36.67 0.65
N ARG A 303 -11.57 36.28 -0.29
CA ARG A 303 -10.12 36.05 -0.09
C ARG A 303 -9.38 37.30 0.39
#